data_AF-A0A919NNY3-F1
#
_entry.id   AF-A0A919NNY3-F1
#
_cell.length_a   1.000
_cell.length_b   1.000
_cell.length_c   1.000
_cell.angle_alpha   90.00
_cell.angle_beta   90.00
_cell.angle_gamma   90.00
#
_symmetry.space_group_name_H-M   'P 1'
#
loop_
_entity.id
_entity.type
_entity.pdbx_description
1 polymer ?
#
loop_
_entity_poly.entity_id
_entity_poly.type
_entity_poly.pdbx_seq_one_letter_code
_entity_poly.pdbx_strand_id
1 'polypeptide(L)'
;MTMIAIIFQALSFVGVLIALYFAAMQTRKLQKQVSISNLYSRYEALHHANERYDAGLAMLFQRPDLRSYVFRRKPVDLVGDDLDRALIVADQMAGAVDHALRVGDRFPDEGRGDWSAVAEEMARTPLFQAIVSEKPTDFPDLSRFFPDAQPDEETSDATG
;
A
#
# COMPACT_ATOMS: atom_id res chain seq x y z
N MET A 1 54.37 -6.91 40.81
CA MET A 1 53.20 -6.18 40.25
C MET A 1 52.86 -6.58 38.82
N THR A 2 53.82 -6.77 37.91
CA THR A 2 53.59 -7.06 36.47
C THR A 2 52.69 -8.27 36.18
N MET A 3 52.93 -9.42 36.82
CA MET A 3 52.19 -10.66 36.54
C MET A 3 50.67 -10.54 36.79
N ILE A 4 50.28 -9.88 37.87
CA ILE A 4 48.87 -9.65 38.24
C ILE A 4 48.18 -8.75 37.21
N ALA A 5 48.86 -7.69 36.74
CA ALA A 5 48.35 -6.81 35.70
C ALA A 5 48.12 -7.54 34.36
N ILE A 6 49.02 -8.45 33.98
CA ILE A 6 48.87 -9.29 32.78
C ILE A 6 47.63 -10.21 32.89
N ILE A 7 47.41 -10.82 34.07
CA ILE A 7 46.23 -11.67 34.32
C ILE A 7 44.93 -10.85 34.21
N PHE A 8 44.88 -9.67 34.82
CA PHE A 8 43.72 -8.79 34.70
C PHE A 8 43.49 -8.34 33.24
N GLN A 9 44.54 -7.96 32.51
CA GLN A 9 44.43 -7.55 31.12
C GLN A 9 43.92 -8.69 30.22
N ALA A 10 44.39 -9.92 30.43
CA ALA A 10 43.90 -11.11 29.72
C ALA A 10 42.41 -11.38 30.03
N LEU A 11 42.01 -11.31 31.30
CA LEU A 11 40.61 -11.46 31.71
C LEU A 11 39.71 -10.36 31.13
N SER A 12 40.15 -9.10 31.13
CA SER A 12 39.44 -7.99 30.49
C SER A 12 39.28 -8.20 28.98
N PHE A 13 40.32 -8.68 28.29
CA PHE A 13 40.25 -8.98 26.86
C PHE A 13 39.23 -10.09 26.56
N VAL A 14 39.24 -11.18 27.33
CA VAL A 14 38.22 -12.24 27.23
C VAL A 14 36.81 -11.68 27.49
N GLY A 15 36.65 -10.80 28.49
CA GLY A 15 35.39 -10.11 28.75
C GLY A 15 34.88 -9.27 27.57
N VAL A 16 35.78 -8.54 26.89
CA VAL A 16 35.45 -7.77 25.68
C VAL A 16 35.04 -8.69 24.52
N LEU A 17 35.74 -9.80 24.29
CA LEU A 17 35.37 -10.77 23.25
C LEU A 17 33.98 -11.38 23.50
N ILE A 18 33.67 -11.74 24.75
CA ILE A 18 32.36 -12.26 25.16
C ILE A 18 31.28 -11.18 24.93
N ALA A 19 31.52 -9.93 25.36
CA ALA A 19 30.58 -8.83 25.16
C ALA A 19 30.31 -8.56 23.66
N LEU A 20 31.34 -8.55 22.82
CA LEU A 20 31.21 -8.41 21.36
C LEU A 20 30.42 -9.56 20.73
N TYR A 21 30.66 -10.79 21.17
CA TYR A 21 29.88 -11.96 20.71
C TYR A 21 28.40 -11.86 21.07
N PHE A 22 28.07 -11.46 22.30
CA PHE A 22 26.69 -11.22 22.72
C PHE A 22 26.04 -10.04 22.00
N ALA A 23 26.79 -8.96 21.73
CA ALA A 23 26.30 -7.83 20.94
C ALA A 23 25.95 -8.29 19.51
N ALA A 24 26.87 -8.98 18.82
CA ALA A 24 26.64 -9.51 17.48
C ALA A 24 25.45 -10.50 17.42
N MET A 25 25.26 -11.33 18.45
CA MET A 25 24.10 -12.21 18.55
C MET A 25 22.79 -11.43 18.73
N GLN A 26 22.79 -10.36 19.54
CA GLN A 26 21.62 -9.49 19.71
C GLN A 26 21.28 -8.73 18.43
N THR A 27 22.26 -8.16 17.72
CA THR A 27 22.04 -7.51 16.42
C THR A 27 21.40 -8.46 15.41
N ARG A 28 21.86 -9.72 15.33
CA ARG A 28 21.25 -10.75 14.46
C ARG A 28 19.81 -11.10 14.86
N LYS A 29 19.46 -11.08 16.16
CA LYS A 29 18.08 -11.29 16.63
C LYS A 29 17.19 -10.09 16.31
N LEU A 30 17.68 -8.87 16.52
CA LEU A 30 17.01 -7.61 16.17
C LEU A 30 16.72 -7.55 14.66
N GLN A 31 17.69 -7.88 13.81
CA GLN A 31 17.48 -7.96 12.35
C GLN A 31 16.35 -8.91 11.96
N LYS A 32 16.29 -10.10 12.59
CA LYS A 32 15.19 -11.06 12.38
C LYS A 32 13.84 -10.55 12.88
N GLN A 33 13.81 -9.84 14.01
CA GLN A 33 12.59 -9.22 14.53
C GLN A 33 12.10 -8.09 13.61
N VAL A 34 12.99 -7.25 13.10
CA VAL A 34 12.65 -6.19 12.12
C VAL A 34 12.11 -6.80 10.82
N SER A 35 12.71 -7.86 10.29
CA SER A 35 12.17 -8.51 9.08
C SER A 35 10.79 -9.13 9.30
N ILE A 36 10.54 -9.73 10.47
CA ILE A 36 9.22 -10.27 10.82
C ILE A 36 8.20 -9.15 11.04
N SER A 37 8.59 -8.06 11.71
CA SER A 37 7.74 -6.89 11.94
C SER A 37 7.32 -6.25 10.62
N ASN A 38 8.26 -6.03 9.70
CA ASN A 38 7.96 -5.46 8.39
C ASN A 38 7.02 -6.37 7.58
N LEU A 39 7.23 -7.69 7.63
CA LEU A 39 6.34 -8.67 6.99
C LEU A 39 4.92 -8.63 7.57
N TYR A 40 4.80 -8.50 8.90
CA TYR A 40 3.52 -8.40 9.59
C TYR A 40 2.78 -7.09 9.24
N SER A 41 3.43 -5.94 9.39
CA SER A 41 2.83 -4.63 9.06
C SER A 41 2.42 -4.53 7.59
N ARG A 42 3.18 -5.15 6.67
CA ARG A 42 2.77 -5.28 5.25
C ARG A 42 1.51 -6.11 5.09
N TYR A 43 1.43 -7.26 5.77
CA TYR A 43 0.25 -8.12 5.70
C TYR A 43 -0.99 -7.44 6.28
N GLU A 44 -0.86 -6.75 7.40
CA GLU A 44 -1.92 -5.97 8.04
C GLU A 44 -2.43 -4.85 7.12
N ALA A 45 -1.54 -4.07 6.50
CA ALA A 45 -1.93 -3.02 5.56
C ALA A 45 -2.63 -3.57 4.29
N LEU A 46 -2.11 -4.67 3.70
CA LEU A 46 -2.79 -5.34 2.58
C LEU A 46 -4.10 -6.01 3.01
N HIS A 47 -4.23 -6.45 4.26
CA HIS A 47 -5.48 -6.99 4.78
C HIS A 47 -6.55 -5.90 4.86
N HIS A 48 -6.22 -4.73 5.40
CA HIS A 48 -7.13 -3.57 5.41
C HIS A 48 -7.51 -3.07 4.01
N ALA A 49 -6.61 -3.17 3.03
CA ALA A 49 -6.97 -2.92 1.62
C ALA A 49 -8.03 -3.92 1.13
N ASN A 50 -7.83 -5.23 1.37
CA ASN A 50 -8.83 -6.25 1.02
C ASN A 50 -10.17 -6.02 1.75
N GLU A 51 -10.17 -5.76 3.05
CA GLU A 51 -11.40 -5.49 3.83
C GLU A 51 -12.19 -4.30 3.25
N ARG A 52 -11.51 -3.22 2.84
CA ARG A 52 -12.15 -2.06 2.20
C ARG A 52 -12.70 -2.38 0.82
N TYR A 53 -11.98 -3.18 0.03
CA TYR A 53 -12.42 -3.62 -1.29
C TYR A 53 -13.64 -4.55 -1.19
N ASP A 54 -13.60 -5.52 -0.27
CA ASP A 54 -14.71 -6.42 0.04
C ASP A 54 -15.93 -5.68 0.59
N ALA A 55 -15.74 -4.60 1.35
CA ALA A 55 -16.85 -3.72 1.77
C ALA A 55 -17.51 -3.03 0.56
N GLY A 56 -16.72 -2.55 -0.41
CA GLY A 56 -17.24 -2.02 -1.67
C GLY A 56 -18.01 -3.07 -2.49
N LEU A 57 -17.46 -4.29 -2.60
CA LEU A 57 -18.17 -5.42 -3.20
C LEU A 57 -19.47 -5.77 -2.46
N ALA A 58 -19.49 -5.71 -1.12
CA ALA A 58 -20.68 -5.97 -0.33
C ALA A 58 -21.80 -4.94 -0.59
N MET A 59 -21.46 -3.65 -0.70
CA MET A 59 -22.39 -2.60 -1.12
C MET A 59 -22.92 -2.86 -2.55
N LEU A 60 -22.04 -3.26 -3.47
CA LEU A 60 -22.39 -3.63 -4.85
C LEU A 60 -23.26 -4.90 -4.92
N PHE A 61 -23.13 -5.82 -3.97
CA PHE A 61 -24.01 -6.98 -3.86
C PHE A 61 -25.41 -6.57 -3.36
N GLN A 62 -25.52 -5.57 -2.48
CA GLN A 62 -26.80 -5.00 -2.02
C GLN A 62 -27.52 -4.16 -3.09
N ARG A 63 -26.82 -3.68 -4.12
CA ARG A 63 -27.36 -2.91 -5.27
C ARG A 63 -27.07 -3.61 -6.61
N PRO A 64 -27.83 -4.67 -6.99
CA PRO A 64 -27.57 -5.45 -8.20
C PRO A 64 -27.62 -4.66 -9.51
N ASP A 65 -28.36 -3.57 -9.52
CA ASP A 65 -28.43 -2.52 -10.54
C ASP A 65 -27.05 -1.91 -10.85
N LEU A 66 -26.27 -1.58 -9.80
CA LEU A 66 -24.97 -0.93 -9.93
C LEU A 66 -23.88 -1.86 -10.47
N ARG A 67 -24.04 -3.19 -10.37
CA ARG A 67 -23.08 -4.20 -10.86
C ARG A 67 -22.74 -4.05 -12.34
N SER A 68 -23.64 -3.48 -13.14
CA SER A 68 -23.42 -3.31 -14.59
C SER A 68 -22.37 -2.24 -14.92
N TYR A 69 -22.25 -1.19 -14.10
CA TYR A 69 -21.24 -0.14 -14.29
C TYR A 69 -19.85 -0.65 -13.92
N VAL A 70 -19.73 -1.41 -12.83
CA VAL A 70 -18.46 -1.99 -12.35
C VAL A 70 -18.00 -3.18 -13.21
N PHE A 71 -18.81 -4.24 -13.33
CA PHE A 71 -18.36 -5.50 -13.97
C PHE A 71 -18.61 -5.58 -15.48
N ARG A 72 -19.50 -4.75 -16.03
CA ARG A 72 -19.79 -4.73 -17.49
C ARG A 72 -19.36 -3.43 -18.16
N ARG A 73 -18.67 -2.54 -17.43
CA ARG A 73 -18.14 -1.26 -17.92
C ARG A 73 -19.21 -0.41 -18.62
N LYS A 74 -20.45 -0.45 -18.14
CA LYS A 74 -21.54 0.36 -18.69
C LYS A 74 -21.16 1.85 -18.56
N PRO A 75 -21.39 2.70 -19.59
CA PRO A 75 -21.25 4.14 -19.48
C PRO A 75 -22.02 4.69 -18.28
N VAL A 76 -21.50 5.74 -17.65
CA VAL A 76 -22.15 6.38 -16.48
C VAL A 76 -23.32 7.24 -16.95
N ASP A 77 -24.49 6.63 -17.08
CA ASP A 77 -25.78 7.28 -17.40
C ASP A 77 -26.71 7.41 -16.17
N LEU A 78 -26.13 7.31 -14.98
CA LEU A 78 -26.81 7.50 -13.69
C LEU A 78 -26.97 8.98 -13.35
N VAL A 79 -28.02 9.32 -12.59
CA VAL A 79 -28.31 10.68 -12.11
C VAL A 79 -28.82 10.66 -10.67
N GLY A 80 -28.53 11.72 -9.92
CA GLY A 80 -28.96 11.89 -8.52
C GLY A 80 -28.51 10.76 -7.61
N ASP A 81 -29.37 10.36 -6.67
CA ASP A 81 -29.12 9.33 -5.67
C ASP A 81 -28.39 8.07 -6.15
N ASP A 82 -28.72 7.54 -7.33
CA ASP A 82 -28.07 6.31 -7.83
C ASP A 82 -26.67 6.58 -8.39
N LEU A 83 -26.38 7.78 -8.90
CA LEU A 83 -25.03 8.21 -9.24
C LEU A 83 -24.19 8.35 -7.97
N ASP A 84 -24.68 9.05 -6.95
CA ASP A 84 -23.98 9.22 -5.67
C ASP A 84 -23.65 7.85 -5.05
N ARG A 85 -24.59 6.90 -5.09
CA ARG A 85 -24.41 5.53 -4.58
C ARG A 85 -23.41 4.72 -5.40
N ALA A 86 -23.30 4.96 -6.71
CA ALA A 86 -22.27 4.35 -7.56
C ALA A 86 -20.89 4.94 -7.28
N LEU A 87 -20.80 6.27 -7.13
CA LEU A 87 -19.56 6.98 -6.83
C LEU A 87 -19.03 6.62 -5.43
N ILE A 88 -19.88 6.48 -4.40
CA ILE A 88 -19.45 6.02 -3.06
C ILE A 88 -18.83 4.62 -3.11
N VAL A 89 -19.42 3.70 -3.88
CA VAL A 89 -18.84 2.35 -4.06
C VAL A 89 -17.52 2.41 -4.84
N ALA A 90 -17.46 3.27 -5.86
CA ALA A 90 -16.27 3.44 -6.68
C ALA A 90 -15.09 4.06 -5.88
N ASP A 91 -15.36 5.10 -5.10
CA ASP A 91 -14.43 5.78 -4.19
C ASP A 91 -13.84 4.81 -3.16
N GLN A 92 -14.70 4.05 -2.48
CA GLN A 92 -14.30 3.02 -1.51
C GLN A 92 -13.41 1.93 -2.13
N MET A 93 -13.70 1.49 -3.36
CA MET A 93 -12.88 0.49 -4.07
C MET A 93 -11.58 1.10 -4.62
N ALA A 94 -11.61 2.33 -5.13
CA ALA A 94 -10.43 3.07 -5.62
C ALA A 94 -9.42 3.33 -4.49
N GLY A 95 -9.87 3.83 -3.35
CA GLY A 95 -9.03 4.04 -2.17
C GLY A 95 -8.46 2.76 -1.58
N ALA A 96 -9.14 1.61 -1.76
CA ALA A 96 -8.60 0.31 -1.39
C ALA A 96 -7.43 -0.12 -2.30
N VAL A 97 -7.58 0.03 -3.62
CA VAL A 97 -6.54 -0.35 -4.60
C VAL A 97 -5.37 0.62 -4.59
N ASP A 98 -5.60 1.93 -4.47
CA ASP A 98 -4.56 2.95 -4.25
C ASP A 98 -3.69 2.61 -3.02
N HIS A 99 -4.33 2.26 -1.89
CA HIS A 99 -3.62 1.84 -0.70
C HIS A 99 -2.81 0.55 -0.93
N ALA A 100 -3.37 -0.44 -1.64
CA ALA A 100 -2.68 -1.68 -1.94
C ALA A 100 -1.45 -1.48 -2.84
N LEU A 101 -1.57 -0.64 -3.87
CA LEU A 101 -0.46 -0.24 -4.76
C LEU A 101 0.67 0.41 -3.94
N ARG A 102 0.35 1.41 -3.11
CA ARG A 102 1.32 2.09 -2.24
C ARG A 102 2.06 1.14 -1.30
N VAL A 103 1.38 0.13 -0.77
CA VAL A 103 1.97 -0.90 0.10
C VAL A 103 2.82 -1.90 -0.70
N GLY A 104 2.38 -2.25 -1.91
CA GLY A 104 3.12 -3.08 -2.86
C GLY A 104 4.46 -2.45 -3.28
N ASP A 105 4.42 -1.20 -3.75
CA ASP A 105 5.61 -0.42 -4.16
C ASP A 105 6.63 -0.31 -3.01
N ARG A 106 6.15 -0.11 -1.78
CA ARG A 106 7.01 0.03 -0.59
C ARG A 106 7.59 -1.30 -0.11
N PHE A 107 6.95 -2.43 -0.42
CA PHE A 107 7.37 -3.75 0.07
C PHE A 107 7.13 -4.87 -0.97
N PRO A 108 7.85 -4.83 -2.12
CA PRO A 108 7.61 -5.73 -3.23
C PRO A 108 7.65 -7.21 -2.82
N ASP A 109 6.75 -8.00 -3.39
CA ASP A 109 6.65 -9.45 -3.21
C ASP A 109 6.42 -10.10 -4.58
N GLU A 110 7.36 -10.93 -5.02
CA GLU A 110 7.24 -11.66 -6.29
C GLU A 110 6.07 -12.68 -6.28
N GLY A 111 5.51 -13.00 -5.11
CA GLY A 111 4.50 -14.05 -4.93
C GLY A 111 3.12 -13.61 -4.41
N ARG A 112 2.81 -12.30 -4.28
CA ARG A 112 1.52 -11.86 -3.71
C ARG A 112 0.79 -10.79 -4.52
N GLY A 113 -0.34 -11.23 -5.10
CA GLY A 113 -1.51 -10.38 -5.40
C GLY A 113 -1.22 -9.18 -6.29
N ASP A 114 -1.32 -9.36 -7.60
CA ASP A 114 -1.11 -8.29 -8.57
C ASP A 114 -2.26 -7.27 -8.54
N TRP A 115 -2.16 -6.30 -7.63
CA TRP A 115 -3.06 -5.15 -7.55
C TRP A 115 -2.92 -4.20 -8.75
N SER A 116 -1.82 -4.28 -9.52
CA SER A 116 -1.69 -3.50 -10.76
C SER A 116 -2.63 -4.02 -11.84
N ALA A 117 -2.83 -5.34 -11.93
CA ALA A 117 -3.87 -5.92 -12.81
C ALA A 117 -5.29 -5.50 -12.40
N VAL A 118 -5.56 -5.31 -11.10
CA VAL A 118 -6.85 -4.75 -10.64
C VAL A 118 -6.98 -3.28 -11.03
N ALA A 119 -5.92 -2.49 -10.86
CA ALA A 119 -5.86 -1.08 -11.27
C ALA A 119 -6.05 -0.90 -12.79
N GLU A 120 -5.44 -1.76 -13.62
CA GLU A 120 -5.64 -1.78 -15.07
C GLU A 120 -7.11 -2.05 -15.46
N GLU A 121 -7.79 -2.96 -14.76
CA GLU A 121 -9.19 -3.27 -15.01
C GLU A 121 -10.13 -2.14 -14.55
N MET A 122 -9.77 -1.44 -13.47
CA MET A 122 -10.45 -0.21 -13.05
C MET A 122 -10.24 0.92 -14.07
N ALA A 123 -9.04 1.11 -14.59
CA ALA A 123 -8.72 2.11 -15.62
C ALA A 123 -9.53 1.94 -16.92
N ARG A 124 -9.99 0.72 -17.21
CA ARG A 124 -10.86 0.40 -18.37
C ARG A 124 -12.35 0.65 -18.10
N THR A 125 -12.73 1.08 -16.91
CA THR A 125 -14.12 1.11 -16.44
C THR A 125 -14.61 2.56 -16.26
N PRO A 126 -15.65 3.02 -16.99
CA PRO A 126 -16.06 4.43 -17.01
C PRO A 126 -16.38 5.04 -15.63
N LEU A 127 -16.93 4.25 -14.71
CA LEU A 127 -17.24 4.71 -13.35
C LEU A 127 -15.97 5.04 -12.54
N PHE A 128 -14.90 4.26 -12.70
CA PHE A 128 -13.63 4.56 -12.03
C PHE A 128 -12.88 5.70 -12.73
N GLN A 129 -13.01 5.83 -14.06
CA GLN A 129 -12.48 6.99 -14.79
C GLN A 129 -13.12 8.29 -14.29
N ALA A 130 -14.44 8.30 -14.07
CA ALA A 130 -15.15 9.46 -13.53
C ALA A 130 -14.63 9.89 -12.14
N ILE A 131 -14.57 8.97 -11.16
CA ILE A 131 -14.14 9.35 -9.79
C ILE A 131 -12.65 9.71 -9.71
N VAL A 132 -11.78 9.04 -10.47
CA VAL A 132 -10.33 9.31 -10.45
C VAL A 132 -10.00 10.62 -11.17
N SER A 133 -10.73 10.98 -12.24
CA SER A 133 -10.58 12.30 -12.89
C SER A 133 -11.20 13.45 -12.09
N GLU A 134 -12.25 13.20 -11.31
CA GLU A 134 -12.81 14.21 -10.39
C GLU A 134 -11.85 14.52 -9.22
N LYS A 135 -11.14 13.50 -8.70
CA LYS A 135 -10.29 13.61 -7.50
C LYS A 135 -8.94 12.88 -7.65
N PRO A 136 -8.06 13.29 -8.57
CA PRO A 136 -6.80 12.60 -8.81
C PRO A 136 -5.84 12.64 -7.61
N THR A 137 -5.95 13.66 -6.76
CA THR A 137 -5.16 13.81 -5.52
C THR A 137 -5.49 12.78 -4.44
N ASP A 138 -6.70 12.20 -4.48
CA ASP A 138 -7.18 11.28 -3.45
C ASP A 138 -6.71 9.85 -3.73
N PHE A 139 -6.29 9.57 -4.97
CA PHE A 139 -5.82 8.26 -5.43
C PHE A 139 -4.47 8.37 -6.18
N PRO A 140 -3.41 8.94 -5.58
CA PRO A 140 -2.18 9.32 -6.30
C PRO A 140 -1.40 8.13 -6.85
N ASP A 141 -1.43 6.95 -6.21
CA ASP A 141 -0.75 5.75 -6.71
C ASP A 141 -1.57 5.05 -7.80
N LEU A 142 -2.90 5.10 -7.69
CA LEU A 142 -3.85 4.58 -8.69
C LEU A 142 -3.91 5.48 -9.95
N SER A 143 -3.75 6.80 -9.82
CA SER A 143 -3.83 7.78 -10.92
C SER A 143 -2.88 7.47 -12.08
N ARG A 144 -1.77 6.77 -11.82
CA ARG A 144 -0.77 6.33 -12.81
C ARG A 144 -1.35 5.44 -13.92
N PHE A 145 -2.47 4.77 -13.64
CA PHE A 145 -3.18 3.91 -14.58
C PHE A 145 -4.25 4.67 -15.40
N PHE A 146 -4.48 5.95 -15.09
CA PHE A 146 -5.53 6.80 -15.67
C PHE A 146 -4.86 8.00 -16.39
N PRO A 147 -4.48 7.87 -17.67
CA PRO A 147 -3.71 8.91 -18.36
C PRO A 147 -4.46 10.25 -18.46
N ASP A 148 -5.79 10.21 -18.56
CA ASP A 148 -6.65 11.40 -18.63
C ASP A 148 -6.91 12.06 -17.26
N ALA A 149 -6.35 11.52 -16.16
CA ALA A 149 -6.50 12.01 -14.80
C ALA A 149 -5.15 12.43 -14.15
N GLN A 150 -4.07 12.46 -14.92
CA GLN A 150 -2.82 13.07 -14.46
C GLN A 150 -3.04 14.59 -14.31
N PRO A 151 -2.67 15.22 -13.17
CA PRO A 151 -2.69 16.68 -13.08
C PRO A 151 -1.63 17.26 -14.01
N ASP A 152 -1.99 18.27 -14.81
CA ASP A 152 -1.05 18.96 -15.70
C ASP A 152 0.12 19.55 -14.88
N GLU A 153 1.35 19.05 -15.07
CA GLU A 153 2.56 19.56 -14.39
C GLU A 153 2.93 21.02 -14.77
N GLU A 154 2.17 21.64 -15.69
CA GLU A 154 2.55 22.85 -16.42
C GLU A 154 2.31 24.19 -15.68
N THR A 155 1.90 24.18 -14.40
CA THR A 155 1.60 25.41 -13.63
C THR A 155 2.49 25.69 -12.41
N SER A 156 3.63 25.00 -12.26
CA SER A 156 4.55 25.23 -11.13
C SER A 156 5.70 26.24 -11.39
N ASP A 157 5.89 26.75 -12.61
CA ASP A 157 7.06 27.57 -12.99
C ASP A 157 6.72 29.05 -13.30
N ALA A 158 5.50 29.50 -12.97
CA ALA A 158 4.97 30.81 -13.37
C ALA A 158 4.74 31.83 -12.23
N THR A 159 5.41 31.70 -11.07
CA THR A 159 5.62 32.83 -10.13
C THR A 159 6.83 32.57 -9.22
N GLY A 160 7.90 33.36 -9.34
CA GLY A 160 9.13 33.27 -8.53
C GLY A 160 10.20 34.26 -8.95
#